data_AF-A0A925P1S5-F1
#
_entry.id   AF-A0A925P1S5-F1
#
_cell.length_a   1.000
_cell.length_b   1.000
_cell.length_c   1.000
_cell.angle_alpha   90.00
_cell.angle_beta   90.00
_cell.angle_gamma   90.00
#
_symmetry.space_group_name_H-M   'P 1'
#
loop_
_entity.id
_entity.type
_entity.pdbx_description
1 polymer ?
#
loop_
_entity_poly.entity_id
_entity_poly.type
_entity_poly.pdbx_seq_one_letter_code
_entity_poly.pdbx_strand_id
1 'polypeptide(L)'
;TSGLAPLTMCEASSMIKSLRSYKIIKGYRGKNGVSERKYAEIMVRLSTLLRFAVEIKEMDINPLIGNGDKLVAVDIRIRIEKKL
;
A
#
# COMPACT_ATOMS: atom_id res chain seq x y z
N THR A 1 3.26 10.23 6.35
CA THR A 1 3.20 11.30 5.33
C THR A 1 2.14 10.95 4.32
N SER A 2 1.51 11.96 3.71
CA SER A 2 0.57 11.77 2.59
C SER A 2 1.34 11.87 1.28
N GLY A 3 1.02 11.03 0.30
CA GLY A 3 1.61 11.05 -1.04
C GLY A 3 0.52 11.29 -2.09
N LEU A 4 0.87 11.96 -3.18
CA LEU A 4 -0.04 12.20 -4.30
C LEU A 4 0.15 11.13 -5.37
N ALA A 5 -0.94 10.66 -5.96
CA ALA A 5 -0.88 9.68 -7.03
C ALA A 5 -0.51 10.35 -8.38
N PRO A 6 0.22 9.67 -9.28
CA PRO A 6 0.85 8.36 -9.07
C PRO A 6 2.15 8.48 -8.27
N LEU A 7 2.43 7.50 -7.41
CA LEU A 7 3.66 7.43 -6.61
C LEU A 7 4.81 6.84 -7.42
N THR A 8 6.02 7.33 -7.17
CA THR A 8 7.27 6.69 -7.56
C THR A 8 7.72 5.64 -6.54
N MET A 9 8.63 4.74 -6.94
CA MET A 9 9.22 3.76 -6.02
C MET A 9 9.98 4.42 -4.86
N CYS A 10 10.63 5.56 -5.10
CA CYS A 10 11.32 6.32 -4.07
C CYS A 10 10.35 6.90 -3.04
N GLU A 11 9.24 7.48 -3.49
CA GLU A 11 8.20 8.01 -2.60
C GLU A 11 7.54 6.90 -1.79
N ALA A 12 7.12 5.81 -2.42
CA ALA A 12 6.54 4.65 -1.73
C ALA A 12 7.51 4.09 -0.67
N SER A 13 8.79 3.93 -1.02
CA SER A 13 9.82 3.47 -0.07
C SER A 13 10.02 4.44 1.10
N SER A 14 9.99 5.75 0.82
CA SER A 14 10.10 6.79 1.85
C SER A 14 8.88 6.77 2.80
N MET A 15 7.67 6.62 2.24
CA MET A 15 6.43 6.51 3.00
C MET A 15 6.46 5.30 3.96
N ILE A 16 6.87 4.12 3.48
CA ILE A 16 7.03 2.91 4.30
C ILE A 16 8.01 3.16 5.45
N LYS A 17 9.18 3.76 5.15
CA LYS A 17 10.21 4.08 6.15
C LYS A 17 9.75 5.11 7.18
N SER A 18 8.82 5.99 6.82
CA SER A 18 8.25 7.02 7.70
C SER A 18 7.24 6.48 8.71
N LEU A 19 6.80 5.23 8.58
CA LEU A 19 5.85 4.62 9.51
C LEU A 19 6.45 4.53 10.91
N ARG A 20 5.70 4.96 11.94
CA ARG A 20 6.08 4.76 13.35
C ARG A 20 6.36 3.28 13.66
N SER A 21 5.62 2.40 13.01
CA SER A 21 5.72 0.94 13.13
C SER A 21 6.65 0.29 12.11
N TYR A 22 7.52 1.04 11.42
CA TYR A 22 8.39 0.52 10.36
C TYR A 22 9.25 -0.68 10.83
N LYS A 23 9.68 -0.71 12.10
CA LYS A 23 10.40 -1.87 12.67
C LYS A 23 9.62 -3.19 12.53
N ILE A 24 8.29 -3.16 12.61
CA ILE A 24 7.43 -4.34 12.45
C ILE A 24 7.43 -4.81 10.99
N ILE A 25 7.52 -3.90 10.02
CA ILE A 25 7.65 -4.24 8.60
C ILE A 25 8.92 -5.05 8.35
N LYS A 26 10.01 -4.77 9.08
CA LYS A 26 11.26 -5.56 9.03
C LYS A 26 11.19 -6.91 9.77
N GLY A 27 10.11 -7.19 10.47
CA GLY A 27 9.95 -8.36 11.32
C GLY A 27 10.13 -8.06 12.80
N TYR A 28 9.55 -8.90 13.65
CA TYR A 28 9.57 -8.73 15.10
C TYR A 28 9.44 -10.09 15.80
N ARG A 29 10.25 -10.31 16.85
CA ARG A 29 10.23 -11.50 17.73
C ARG A 29 10.06 -12.83 16.97
N GLY A 30 11.05 -13.21 16.17
CA GLY A 30 11.06 -14.49 15.45
C GLY A 30 10.07 -14.59 14.28
N LYS A 31 9.28 -13.54 14.01
CA LYS A 31 8.46 -13.45 12.80
C LYS A 31 9.21 -12.70 11.71
N ASN A 32 9.17 -13.26 10.50
CA ASN A 32 9.71 -12.61 9.31
C ASN A 32 8.95 -11.31 9.03
N GLY A 33 9.69 -10.32 8.55
CA GLY A 33 9.10 -9.09 8.03
C GLY A 33 8.39 -9.29 6.70
N VAL A 34 7.92 -8.18 6.16
CA VAL A 34 7.36 -8.08 4.81
C VAL A 34 8.42 -7.49 3.90
N SER A 35 8.48 -7.96 2.66
CA SER A 35 9.35 -7.42 1.63
C SER A 35 8.98 -5.97 1.32
N GLU A 36 9.82 -5.04 1.78
CA GLU A 36 9.64 -3.59 1.57
C GLU A 36 9.52 -3.26 0.08
N ARG A 37 10.32 -3.93 -0.76
CA ARG A 37 10.26 -3.76 -2.21
C ARG A 37 8.89 -4.16 -2.77
N LYS A 38 8.37 -5.33 -2.38
CA LYS A 38 7.05 -5.79 -2.84
C LYS A 38 5.92 -4.90 -2.34
N TYR A 39 6.01 -4.43 -1.09
CA TYR A 39 5.08 -3.48 -0.54
C TYR A 39 5.07 -2.18 -1.36
N ALA A 40 6.25 -1.60 -1.64
CA ALA A 40 6.38 -0.39 -2.45
C ALA A 40 5.86 -0.59 -3.89
N GLU A 41 6.15 -1.73 -4.53
CA GLU A 41 5.62 -2.09 -5.85
C GLU A 41 4.08 -2.08 -5.87
N ILE A 42 3.44 -2.63 -4.83
CA ILE A 42 1.97 -2.63 -4.71
C ILE A 42 1.44 -1.20 -4.58
N MET A 43 2.06 -0.37 -3.74
CA MET A 43 1.66 1.04 -3.58
C MET A 43 1.75 1.81 -4.90
N VAL A 44 2.84 1.65 -5.66
CA VAL A 44 3.02 2.30 -6.97
C VAL A 44 1.97 1.82 -7.96
N ARG A 45 1.72 0.51 -8.05
CA ARG A 45 0.69 -0.06 -8.94
C ARG A 45 -0.72 0.45 -8.59
N LEU A 46 -1.07 0.49 -7.30
CA LEU A 46 -2.36 1.02 -6.84
C LEU A 46 -2.50 2.51 -7.16
N SER A 47 -1.47 3.32 -6.88
CA SER A 47 -1.50 4.74 -7.20
C SER A 47 -1.65 5.01 -8.71
N THR A 48 -1.04 4.16 -9.53
CA THR A 48 -1.17 4.22 -11.00
C THR A 48 -2.59 3.83 -11.43
N LEU A 49 -3.16 2.77 -10.86
CA LEU A 49 -4.53 2.35 -11.12
C LEU A 49 -5.52 3.47 -10.78
N LEU A 50 -5.40 4.08 -9.61
CA LEU A 50 -6.28 5.15 -9.15
C LEU A 50 -6.18 6.42 -10.00
N ARG A 51 -5.07 6.62 -10.73
CA ARG A 51 -4.95 7.70 -11.71
C ARG A 51 -5.93 7.56 -12.88
N PHE A 52 -6.23 6.33 -13.28
CA PHE A 52 -7.08 6.04 -14.43
C PHE A 52 -8.51 5.66 -14.03
N ALA A 53 -8.70 5.04 -12.87
CA ALA A 53 -10.01 4.68 -12.33
C ALA A 53 -10.66 5.88 -11.60
N VAL A 54 -11.04 6.91 -12.36
CA VAL A 54 -11.53 8.21 -11.85
C VAL A 54 -12.86 8.13 -11.08
N GLU A 55 -13.59 7.03 -11.24
CA GLU A 55 -14.83 6.71 -10.54
C GLU A 55 -14.55 6.25 -9.10
N ILE A 56 -13.35 5.77 -8.79
CA ILE A 56 -12.95 5.41 -7.43
C ILE A 56 -12.68 6.70 -6.65
N LYS A 57 -13.53 6.99 -5.67
CA LYS A 57 -13.33 8.15 -4.77
C LYS A 57 -12.51 7.82 -3.56
N GLU A 58 -12.72 6.63 -3.02
CA GLU A 58 -11.99 6.15 -1.85
C GLU A 58 -11.72 4.67 -2.00
N MET A 59 -10.54 4.24 -1.56
CA MET A 59 -10.15 2.85 -1.46
C MET A 59 -9.43 2.68 -0.13
N ASP A 60 -9.85 1.70 0.66
CA ASP A 60 -9.19 1.29 1.88
C ASP A 60 -8.89 -0.20 1.83
N ILE A 61 -7.68 -0.57 2.22
CA ILE A 61 -7.24 -1.96 2.32
C ILE A 61 -6.94 -2.24 3.78
N ASN A 62 -7.84 -2.95 4.45
CA ASN A 62 -7.68 -3.26 5.85
C ASN A 62 -8.44 -4.55 6.22
N PRO A 63 -7.75 -5.66 6.54
CA PRO A 63 -6.30 -5.79 6.73
C PRO A 63 -5.53 -6.20 5.45
N LEU A 64 -4.28 -5.71 5.36
CA LEU A 64 -3.25 -6.22 4.45
C LEU A 64 -2.26 -7.08 5.24
N ILE A 65 -2.24 -8.39 4.98
CA ILE A 65 -1.36 -9.34 5.67
C ILE A 65 -0.13 -9.61 4.82
N GLY A 66 1.06 -9.57 5.43
CA GLY A 66 2.32 -9.86 4.76
C GLY A 66 3.16 -10.91 5.49
N ASN A 67 3.86 -11.76 4.73
CA ASN A 67 4.89 -12.68 5.20
C ASN A 67 5.96 -12.87 4.11
N GLY A 68 7.14 -12.30 4.33
CA GLY A 68 8.19 -12.23 3.31
C GLY A 68 7.69 -11.51 2.06
N ASP A 69 7.81 -12.15 0.89
CA ASP A 69 7.34 -11.61 -0.38
C ASP A 69 5.83 -11.78 -0.63
N LYS A 70 5.11 -12.51 0.23
CA LYS A 70 3.66 -12.70 0.11
C LYS A 70 2.94 -11.57 0.81
N LEU A 71 2.21 -10.74 0.06
CA LEU A 71 1.24 -9.78 0.59
C LEU A 71 -0.16 -10.14 0.08
N VAL A 72 -1.13 -10.19 0.99
CA VAL A 72 -2.52 -10.55 0.70
C VAL A 72 -3.44 -9.53 1.35
N ALA A 73 -4.25 -8.85 0.53
CA ALA A 73 -5.37 -8.08 1.03
C ALA A 73 -6.49 -9.06 1.40
N VAL A 74 -6.89 -9.06 2.66
CA VAL A 74 -7.98 -9.94 3.16
C VAL A 74 -9.32 -9.28 2.93
N ASP A 75 -9.37 -7.96 3.10
CA ASP A 75 -10.56 -7.15 2.86
C ASP A 75 -10.15 -5.84 2.16
N ILE A 76 -11.05 -5.35 1.32
CA ILE A 76 -10.91 -4.10 0.57
C ILE A 76 -12.28 -3.44 0.47
N ARG A 77 -12.34 -2.15 0.84
CA ARG A 77 -13.51 -1.30 0.63
C ARG A 77 -13.23 -0.27 -0.46
N ILE A 78 -14.12 -0.18 -1.44
CA ILE A 78 -14.02 0.80 -2.53
C ILE A 78 -15.31 1.60 -2.60
N ARG A 79 -15.21 2.93 -2.53
CA ARG A 79 -16.33 3.84 -2.82
C ARG A 79 -16.24 4.30 -4.27
N ILE A 80 -17.28 4.00 -5.03
CA ILE A 80 -17.44 4.43 -6.41
C ILE A 80 -18.41 5.61 -6.44
N GLU A 81 -18.09 6.63 -7.23
CA GLU A 81 -19.00 7.71 -7.57
C GLU A 81 -19.09 7.79 -9.10
N LYS A 82 -20.29 7.57 -9.61
CA LYS A 82 -20.57 7.71 -11.03
C LYS A 82 -20.73 9.20 -11.32
N LYS A 83 -19.92 9.74 -12.22
CA LYS A 83 -20.25 11.03 -12.83
C LYS A 83 -21.51 10.83 -13.66
N LEU A 84 -22.59 11.51 -13.27
CA LEU A 84 -23.78 11.70 -14.10
C LEU A 84 -23.43 12.52 -15.33
#